data_AF-A0A7Y2GQ81-F1
#
_entry.id   AF-A0A7Y2GQ81-F1
#
_cell.length_a   1.000
_cell.length_b   1.000
_cell.length_c   1.000
_cell.angle_alpha   90.00
_cell.angle_beta   90.00
_cell.angle_gamma   90.00
#
_symmetry.space_group_name_H-M   'P 1'
#
loop_
_entity.id
_entity.type
_entity.pdbx_description
1 polymer ?
#
loop_
_entity_poly.entity_id
_entity_poly.type
_entity_poly.pdbx_seq_one_letter_code
_entity_poly.pdbx_strand_id
1 'polypeptide(L)'
;MDKGIITNKKPQQGTKTSKYLPQLNINHQIDRLISDKKQLTEIVCLTSYPPRECGIATYSKDLEKALMDKFGDAFKLTVYPLESQNFKHSYPRKVEGTLNTDSALDFLQAAYQINSNPRIGLVLIQHEFGLFNTNEGSFYEFLEYMDKPVILTFHTVLPDPSNEVKEKVSKIAAHCASIIVMTHT
;
A
#
# COMPACT_ATOMS: atom_id res chain seq x y z
N MET A 1 -23.43 -100.04 -1.35
CA MET A 1 -23.43 -98.94 -0.38
C MET A 1 -22.30 -98.02 -0.81
N ASP A 2 -22.44 -96.84 -1.38
CA ASP A 2 -23.57 -96.00 -1.80
C ASP A 2 -23.11 -95.17 -3.03
N LYS A 3 -24.04 -94.76 -3.91
CA LYS A 3 -23.77 -94.10 -5.21
C LYS A 3 -24.29 -92.64 -5.24
N GLY A 4 -23.63 -91.77 -6.02
CA GLY A 4 -24.18 -90.53 -6.63
C GLY A 4 -24.12 -89.28 -5.73
N ILE A 5 -24.00 -88.02 -6.21
CA ILE A 5 -24.53 -87.34 -7.41
C ILE A 5 -23.64 -86.11 -7.76
N ILE A 6 -23.70 -85.66 -9.03
CA ILE A 6 -22.96 -84.56 -9.69
C ILE A 6 -23.84 -83.29 -9.83
N THR A 7 -23.19 -82.10 -9.99
CA THR A 7 -23.63 -80.81 -10.62
C THR A 7 -24.21 -79.75 -9.65
N ASN A 8 -24.06 -78.41 -9.78
CA ASN A 8 -23.79 -77.51 -10.92
C ASN A 8 -23.28 -76.09 -10.49
N LYS A 9 -22.93 -75.25 -11.49
CA LYS A 9 -22.12 -73.98 -11.55
C LYS A 9 -22.65 -72.64 -10.94
N LYS A 10 -21.69 -71.75 -10.53
CA LYS A 10 -21.45 -70.26 -10.75
C LYS A 10 -22.58 -69.19 -10.53
N PRO A 11 -22.33 -67.85 -10.56
CA PRO A 11 -21.21 -66.96 -10.13
C PRO A 11 -21.66 -65.70 -9.31
N GLN A 12 -20.77 -64.93 -8.66
CA GLN A 12 -21.03 -63.53 -8.23
C GLN A 12 -19.72 -62.70 -8.35
N GLN A 13 -19.53 -61.85 -9.37
CA GLN A 13 -19.88 -60.41 -9.52
C GLN A 13 -19.20 -59.41 -8.55
N GLY A 14 -18.07 -58.84 -9.01
CA GLY A 14 -17.81 -57.39 -9.13
C GLY A 14 -17.83 -56.48 -7.90
N THR A 15 -16.66 -56.18 -7.33
CA THR A 15 -16.46 -55.05 -6.40
C THR A 15 -16.15 -53.76 -7.19
N LYS A 16 -17.07 -52.80 -7.18
CA LYS A 16 -16.88 -51.42 -7.70
C LYS A 16 -16.11 -50.58 -6.67
N THR A 17 -14.94 -50.08 -7.02
CA THR A 17 -14.25 -48.99 -6.30
C THR A 17 -14.75 -47.64 -6.82
N SER A 18 -15.61 -46.97 -6.05
CA SER A 18 -15.93 -45.55 -6.27
C SER A 18 -14.83 -44.69 -5.68
N LYS A 19 -13.94 -44.14 -6.52
CA LYS A 19 -13.00 -43.08 -6.14
C LYS A 19 -13.79 -41.80 -5.90
N TYR A 20 -13.87 -41.37 -4.65
CA TYR A 20 -14.36 -40.04 -4.28
C TYR A 20 -13.44 -38.97 -4.90
N LEU A 21 -13.99 -38.18 -5.83
CA LEU A 21 -13.42 -36.89 -6.19
C LEU A 21 -13.84 -35.88 -5.11
N PRO A 22 -12.93 -35.08 -4.53
CA PRO A 22 -13.31 -34.02 -3.62
C PRO A 22 -14.20 -33.02 -4.38
N GLN A 23 -15.43 -32.82 -3.90
CA GLN A 23 -16.31 -31.79 -4.42
C GLN A 23 -15.66 -30.43 -4.14
N LEU A 24 -15.19 -29.76 -5.20
CA LEU A 24 -14.77 -28.37 -5.12
C LEU A 24 -15.96 -27.54 -4.64
N ASN A 25 -15.83 -26.90 -3.49
CA ASN A 25 -16.87 -26.01 -2.98
C ASN A 25 -16.80 -24.68 -3.76
N ILE A 26 -17.48 -24.66 -4.90
CA ILE A 26 -17.53 -23.54 -5.85
C ILE A 26 -17.99 -22.26 -5.17
N ASN A 27 -18.92 -22.34 -4.21
CA ASN A 27 -19.43 -21.16 -3.49
C ASN A 27 -18.33 -20.48 -2.68
N HIS A 28 -17.47 -21.24 -2.00
CA HIS A 28 -16.33 -20.68 -1.27
C HIS A 28 -15.30 -20.04 -2.23
N GLN A 29 -15.12 -20.58 -3.44
CA GLN A 29 -14.25 -19.97 -4.44
C GLN A 29 -14.87 -18.69 -5.03
N ILE A 30 -16.19 -18.69 -5.26
CA ILE A 30 -16.94 -17.52 -5.72
C ILE A 30 -16.94 -16.43 -4.66
N ASP A 31 -17.16 -16.75 -3.39
CA ASP A 31 -17.12 -15.79 -2.27
C ASP A 31 -15.72 -15.18 -2.13
N ARG A 32 -14.67 -15.98 -2.31
CA ARG A 32 -13.29 -15.49 -2.33
C ARG A 32 -13.04 -14.58 -3.55
N LEU A 33 -13.52 -14.95 -4.74
CA LEU A 33 -13.40 -14.14 -5.96
C LEU A 33 -14.21 -12.82 -5.88
N ILE A 34 -15.37 -12.84 -5.21
CA ILE A 34 -16.20 -11.65 -4.95
C ILE A 34 -15.54 -10.77 -3.90
N SER A 35 -14.97 -11.35 -2.85
CA SER A 35 -14.17 -10.65 -1.83
C SER A 35 -12.92 -10.02 -2.42
N ASP A 36 -12.20 -10.72 -3.30
CA ASP A 36 -11.01 -10.23 -3.97
C ASP A 36 -11.33 -9.10 -4.97
N LYS A 37 -12.55 -9.10 -5.55
CA LYS A 37 -13.08 -7.98 -6.34
C LYS A 37 -13.56 -6.79 -5.52
N LYS A 38 -13.77 -6.95 -4.22
CA LYS A 38 -14.26 -5.90 -3.29
C LYS A 38 -13.17 -5.49 -2.30
N GLN A 39 -11.92 -5.46 -2.76
CA GLN A 39 -10.82 -4.89 -1.98
C GLN A 39 -10.85 -3.37 -2.12
N LEU A 40 -10.82 -2.67 -1.00
CA LEU A 40 -10.88 -1.22 -0.97
C LEU A 40 -9.59 -0.62 -1.55
N THR A 41 -9.70 0.38 -2.42
CA THR A 41 -8.53 1.13 -2.91
C THR A 41 -7.79 1.75 -1.73
N GLU A 42 -6.47 1.62 -1.73
CA GLU A 42 -5.60 2.11 -0.68
C GLU A 42 -4.85 3.36 -1.15
N ILE A 43 -4.78 4.37 -0.28
CA ILE A 43 -3.97 5.57 -0.43
C ILE A 43 -2.85 5.49 0.60
N VAL A 44 -1.61 5.55 0.15
CA VAL A 44 -0.46 5.69 1.06
C VAL A 44 -0.14 7.16 1.25
N CYS A 45 -0.06 7.61 2.51
CA CYS A 45 0.31 8.97 2.88
C CYS A 45 1.71 8.98 3.51
N LEU A 46 2.70 9.55 2.80
CA LEU A 46 4.05 9.77 3.27
C LEU A 46 4.15 11.14 3.94
N THR A 47 4.38 11.16 5.25
CA THR A 47 4.33 12.40 6.03
C THR A 47 5.01 12.26 7.38
N SER A 48 5.44 13.36 8.02
CA SER A 48 5.66 13.34 9.47
C SER A 48 4.34 13.04 10.18
N TYR A 49 4.35 12.26 11.25
CA TYR A 49 3.13 11.85 11.94
C TYR A 49 3.37 11.68 13.45
N PRO A 50 2.34 11.82 14.32
CA PRO A 50 2.51 11.62 15.75
C PRO A 50 3.07 10.23 16.07
N PRO A 51 4.05 10.11 16.99
CA PRO A 51 4.33 11.05 18.09
C PRO A 51 5.37 12.14 17.79
N ARG A 52 5.82 12.30 16.54
CA ARG A 52 6.68 13.45 16.19
C ARG A 52 5.92 14.76 16.44
N GLU A 53 6.52 15.67 17.21
CA GLU A 53 5.91 16.95 17.59
C GLU A 53 6.29 18.04 16.59
N CYS A 54 5.58 18.12 15.46
CA CYS A 54 5.71 19.22 14.50
C CYS A 54 4.38 19.56 13.82
N GLY A 55 4.32 20.71 13.16
CA GLY A 55 3.08 21.20 12.51
C GLY A 55 2.52 20.24 11.47
N ILE A 56 3.38 19.64 10.63
CA ILE A 56 2.95 18.69 9.59
C ILE A 56 2.42 17.39 10.22
N ALA A 57 2.95 16.94 11.37
CA ALA A 57 2.45 15.78 12.07
C ALA A 57 1.02 16.02 12.61
N THR A 58 0.78 17.17 13.21
CA THR A 58 -0.57 17.58 13.63
C THR A 58 -1.51 17.69 12.43
N TYR A 59 -1.09 18.41 11.38
CA TYR A 59 -1.86 18.55 10.14
C TYR A 59 -2.23 17.20 9.53
N SER A 60 -1.27 16.28 9.47
CA SER A 60 -1.47 14.96 8.85
C SER A 60 -2.40 14.07 9.67
N LYS A 61 -2.39 14.22 11.01
CA LYS A 61 -3.36 13.56 11.88
C LYS A 61 -4.78 14.09 11.68
N ASP A 62 -4.91 15.41 11.56
CA ASP A 62 -6.19 16.06 11.30
C ASP A 62 -6.71 15.75 9.90
N LEU A 63 -5.83 15.68 8.90
CA LEU A 63 -6.17 15.28 7.53
C LEU A 63 -6.67 13.83 7.48
N GLU A 64 -5.96 12.89 8.14
CA GLU A 64 -6.41 11.49 8.24
C GLU A 64 -7.82 11.45 8.83
N LYS A 65 -8.04 12.13 9.96
CA LYS A 65 -9.35 12.17 10.62
C LYS A 65 -10.42 12.77 9.71
N ALA A 66 -10.18 13.92 9.10
CA ALA A 66 -11.14 14.59 8.23
C ALA A 66 -11.52 13.75 7.01
N LEU A 67 -10.56 13.04 6.41
CA LEU A 67 -10.80 12.13 5.30
C LEU A 67 -11.65 10.94 5.73
N MET A 68 -11.34 10.30 6.87
CA MET A 68 -12.12 9.18 7.40
C MET A 68 -13.53 9.61 7.81
N ASP A 69 -13.68 10.77 8.46
CA ASP A 69 -14.99 11.31 8.87
C ASP A 69 -15.87 11.64 7.66
N LYS A 70 -15.27 12.12 6.55
CA LYS A 70 -16.01 12.53 5.35
C LYS A 70 -16.34 11.38 4.40
N PHE A 71 -15.42 10.44 4.22
CA PHE A 71 -15.51 9.41 3.19
C PHE A 71 -15.68 7.99 3.75
N GLY A 72 -15.55 7.80 5.06
CA GLY A 72 -15.72 6.50 5.72
C GLY A 72 -14.88 5.42 5.05
N ASP A 73 -15.53 4.30 4.73
CA ASP A 73 -14.90 3.13 4.11
C ASP A 73 -14.85 3.22 2.57
N ALA A 74 -14.79 4.41 1.98
CA ALA A 74 -14.65 4.54 0.52
C ALA A 74 -13.25 4.15 0.02
N PHE A 75 -12.23 4.35 0.86
CA PHE A 75 -10.83 3.97 0.61
C PHE A 75 -10.13 3.70 1.94
N LYS A 76 -9.03 2.94 1.90
CA LYS A 76 -8.14 2.76 3.05
C LYS A 76 -7.06 3.84 2.99
N LEU A 77 -6.83 4.56 4.08
CA LEU A 77 -5.71 5.49 4.22
C LEU A 77 -4.64 4.86 5.11
N THR A 78 -3.44 4.67 4.56
CA THR A 78 -2.30 4.09 5.28
C THR A 78 -1.20 5.13 5.39
N VAL A 79 -0.82 5.50 6.61
CA VAL A 79 0.26 6.45 6.85
C VAL A 79 1.60 5.73 6.89
N TYR A 80 2.54 6.19 6.09
CA TYR A 80 3.96 5.84 6.14
C TYR A 80 4.69 7.01 6.78
N PRO A 81 4.92 6.99 8.11
CA PRO A 81 5.57 8.10 8.76
C PRO A 81 7.02 8.24 8.31
N LEU A 82 7.44 9.50 8.16
CA LEU A 82 8.82 9.88 7.87
C LEU A 82 9.65 9.86 9.15
N GLU A 83 10.70 9.06 9.13
CA GLU A 83 11.69 8.89 10.19
C GLU A 83 13.06 9.36 9.73
N SER A 84 14.01 9.41 10.67
CA SER A 84 15.42 9.67 10.36
C SER A 84 16.31 8.73 11.16
N GLN A 85 17.63 8.72 10.94
CA GLN A 85 18.53 7.88 11.74
C GLN A 85 18.47 8.23 13.23
N ASN A 86 18.27 9.51 13.53
CA ASN A 86 18.27 10.04 14.90
C ASN A 86 16.89 10.00 15.57
N PHE A 87 15.83 9.85 14.77
CA PHE A 87 14.46 9.85 15.26
C PHE A 87 13.76 8.61 14.75
N LYS A 88 13.54 7.66 15.66
CA LYS A 88 12.70 6.47 15.43
C LYS A 88 11.62 6.45 16.48
N HIS A 89 10.39 6.67 16.06
CA HIS A 89 9.28 6.80 16.99
C HIS A 89 8.57 5.46 17.22
N SER A 90 8.01 5.31 18.41
CA SER A 90 7.07 4.22 18.70
C SER A 90 5.65 4.70 18.45
N TYR A 91 5.01 4.17 17.42
CA TYR A 91 3.64 4.54 17.07
C TYR A 91 2.64 3.78 17.94
N PRO A 92 1.61 4.45 18.51
CA PRO A 92 0.58 3.78 19.30
C PRO A 92 -0.24 2.75 18.50
N ARG A 93 -0.34 2.95 17.19
CA ARG A 93 -0.94 2.00 16.25
C ARG A 93 0.18 1.38 15.41
N LYS A 94 0.01 0.11 15.07
CA LYS A 94 0.91 -0.57 14.14
C LYS A 94 0.91 0.15 12.80
N VAL A 95 2.05 0.71 12.42
CA VAL A 95 2.27 1.28 11.09
C VAL A 95 2.62 0.16 10.12
N GLU A 96 2.12 0.25 8.89
CA GLU A 96 2.33 -0.78 7.86
C GLU A 96 3.65 -0.59 7.11
N GLY A 97 4.23 0.60 7.19
CA GLY A 97 5.56 0.93 6.70
C GLY A 97 6.05 2.22 7.36
N THR A 98 7.32 2.55 7.13
CA THR A 98 7.98 3.79 7.54
C THR A 98 8.95 4.17 6.42
N LEU A 99 9.29 5.45 6.27
CA LEU A 99 10.35 5.87 5.36
C LEU A 99 11.42 6.63 6.15
N ASN A 100 12.61 6.05 6.26
CA ASN A 100 13.76 6.77 6.81
C ASN A 100 14.36 7.69 5.73
N THR A 101 14.20 9.00 5.88
CA THR A 101 14.67 9.98 4.89
C THR A 101 16.19 10.09 4.84
N ASP A 102 16.89 9.52 5.82
CA ASP A 102 18.36 9.46 5.87
C ASP A 102 18.93 8.22 5.15
N SER A 103 18.09 7.35 4.57
CA SER A 103 18.48 6.10 3.93
C SER A 103 18.02 6.03 2.48
N ALA A 104 18.96 6.10 1.53
CA ALA A 104 18.69 5.89 0.11
C ALA A 104 18.04 4.51 -0.18
N LEU A 105 18.44 3.48 0.58
CA LEU A 105 17.86 2.14 0.46
C LEU A 105 16.37 2.13 0.84
N ASP A 106 15.99 2.88 1.87
CA ASP A 106 14.60 2.93 2.35
C ASP A 106 13.68 3.58 1.31
N PHE A 107 14.16 4.57 0.55
CA PHE A 107 13.42 5.11 -0.61
C PHE A 107 13.14 4.04 -1.66
N LEU A 108 14.17 3.32 -2.10
CA LEU A 108 14.01 2.24 -3.09
C LEU A 108 13.07 1.13 -2.58
N GLN A 109 13.21 0.75 -1.32
CA GLN A 109 12.37 -0.27 -0.71
C GLN A 109 10.92 0.20 -0.58
N ALA A 110 10.68 1.46 -0.18
CA ALA A 110 9.35 2.03 -0.10
C ALA A 110 8.68 2.09 -1.48
N ALA A 111 9.39 2.55 -2.52
CA ALA A 111 8.88 2.57 -3.89
C ALA A 111 8.50 1.15 -4.36
N TYR A 112 9.40 0.17 -4.14
CA TYR A 112 9.13 -1.22 -4.49
C TYR A 112 7.90 -1.78 -3.77
N GLN A 113 7.79 -1.57 -2.45
CA GLN A 113 6.65 -2.05 -1.65
C GLN A 113 5.34 -1.41 -2.10
N ILE A 114 5.35 -0.10 -2.38
CA ILE A 114 4.17 0.64 -2.84
C ILE A 114 3.73 0.16 -4.23
N ASN A 115 4.67 0.06 -5.18
CA ASN A 115 4.35 -0.37 -6.55
C ASN A 115 3.86 -1.82 -6.59
N SER A 116 4.48 -2.70 -5.80
CA SER A 116 4.15 -4.14 -5.76
C SER A 116 2.78 -4.45 -5.14
N ASN A 117 2.17 -3.51 -4.42
CA ASN A 117 0.84 -3.69 -3.85
C ASN A 117 -0.24 -3.22 -4.84
N PRO A 118 -1.05 -4.14 -5.40
CA PRO A 118 -2.08 -3.78 -6.38
C PRO A 118 -3.27 -3.00 -5.77
N ARG A 119 -3.44 -3.03 -4.44
CA ARG A 119 -4.50 -2.24 -3.77
C ARG A 119 -4.13 -0.77 -3.65
N ILE A 120 -2.84 -0.44 -3.62
CA ILE A 120 -2.41 0.96 -3.57
C ILE A 120 -2.67 1.58 -4.94
N GLY A 121 -3.59 2.55 -4.95
CA GLY A 121 -3.98 3.28 -6.15
C GLY A 121 -3.42 4.70 -6.21
N LEU A 122 -2.92 5.23 -5.10
CA LEU A 122 -2.47 6.62 -4.99
C LEU A 122 -1.41 6.78 -3.89
N VAL A 123 -0.44 7.67 -4.12
CA VAL A 123 0.52 8.11 -3.13
C VAL A 123 0.31 9.60 -2.85
N LEU A 124 0.07 9.95 -1.59
CA LEU A 124 -0.02 11.31 -1.10
C LEU A 124 1.25 11.64 -0.32
N ILE A 125 1.94 12.72 -0.67
CA ILE A 125 3.19 13.12 -0.01
C ILE A 125 3.02 14.50 0.61
N GLN A 126 3.37 14.63 1.89
CA GLN A 126 3.51 15.93 2.55
C GLN A 126 4.97 16.36 2.45
N HIS A 127 5.20 17.52 1.83
CA HIS A 127 6.54 18.02 1.55
C HIS A 127 6.76 19.39 2.17
N GLU A 128 7.92 19.52 2.81
CA GLU A 128 8.61 20.78 3.08
C GLU A 128 10.10 20.55 2.80
N PHE A 129 10.85 21.62 2.49
CA PHE A 129 12.26 21.50 2.12
C PHE A 129 13.14 20.85 3.19
N GLY A 130 12.70 20.83 4.46
CA GLY A 130 13.43 20.18 5.55
C GLY A 130 13.20 18.67 5.69
N LEU A 131 12.18 18.07 5.06
CA LEU A 131 11.84 16.66 5.28
C LEU A 131 12.73 15.68 4.50
N PHE A 132 13.16 16.06 3.29
CA PHE A 132 13.89 15.17 2.38
C PHE A 132 15.31 15.66 2.06
N ASN A 133 15.78 16.71 2.73
CA ASN A 133 17.05 17.36 2.39
C ASN A 133 18.30 16.48 2.58
N THR A 134 18.26 15.50 3.49
CA THR A 134 19.42 14.64 3.77
C THR A 134 19.73 13.67 2.63
N ASN A 135 18.71 13.26 1.86
CA ASN A 135 18.87 12.45 0.66
C ASN A 135 17.94 12.94 -0.47
N GLU A 136 18.08 14.22 -0.82
CA GLU A 136 17.22 14.87 -1.81
C GLU A 136 17.25 14.13 -3.16
N GLY A 137 18.42 13.64 -3.58
CA GLY A 137 18.56 12.82 -4.80
C GLY A 137 17.75 11.53 -4.75
N SER A 138 17.78 10.81 -3.63
CA SER A 138 17.00 9.57 -3.46
C SER A 138 15.50 9.82 -3.40
N PHE A 139 15.07 11.00 -2.93
CA PHE A 139 13.67 11.41 -3.04
C PHE A 139 13.25 11.64 -4.50
N TYR A 140 14.11 12.24 -5.33
CA TYR A 140 13.83 12.36 -6.77
C TYR A 140 13.77 11.00 -7.46
N GLU A 141 14.70 10.10 -7.17
CA GLU A 141 14.67 8.71 -7.67
C GLU A 141 13.40 7.97 -7.21
N PHE A 142 12.98 8.18 -5.96
CA PHE A 142 11.72 7.63 -5.45
C PHE A 142 10.50 8.08 -6.25
N LEU A 143 10.44 9.38 -6.60
CA LEU A 143 9.35 9.91 -7.43
C LEU A 143 9.42 9.36 -8.86
N GLU A 144 10.63 9.25 -9.42
CA GLU A 144 10.85 8.71 -10.77
C GLU A 144 10.45 7.23 -10.88
N TYR A 145 10.75 6.43 -9.85
CA TYR A 145 10.41 5.01 -9.81
C TYR A 145 8.96 4.72 -9.41
N MET A 146 8.15 5.72 -9.10
CA MET A 146 6.78 5.50 -8.66
C MET A 146 5.86 5.19 -9.86
N ASP A 147 5.29 3.98 -9.89
CA ASP A 147 4.32 3.59 -10.93
C ASP A 147 2.90 4.09 -10.62
N LYS A 148 2.68 4.49 -9.36
CA LYS A 148 1.40 4.98 -8.84
C LYS A 148 1.31 6.50 -9.01
N PRO A 149 0.13 7.06 -9.28
CA PRO A 149 -0.01 8.51 -9.32
C PRO A 149 0.39 9.13 -7.97
N VAL A 150 1.20 10.19 -8.03
CA VAL A 150 1.65 10.95 -6.87
C VAL A 150 0.90 12.28 -6.79
N ILE A 151 0.30 12.56 -5.64
CA ILE A 151 -0.16 13.89 -5.25
C ILE A 151 0.79 14.41 -4.17
N LEU A 152 1.38 15.57 -4.40
CA LEU A 152 2.32 16.17 -3.46
C LEU A 152 1.80 17.51 -2.93
N THR A 153 1.84 17.68 -1.62
CA THR A 153 1.44 18.90 -0.93
C THR A 153 2.68 19.67 -0.50
N PHE A 154 2.86 20.90 -1.00
CA PHE A 154 3.88 21.82 -0.50
C PHE A 154 3.34 22.64 0.68
N HIS A 155 3.93 22.45 1.85
CA HIS A 155 3.67 23.25 3.06
C HIS A 155 4.39 24.61 3.04
N THR A 156 5.40 24.75 2.19
CA THR A 156 6.16 25.98 2.02
C THR A 156 6.26 26.34 0.54
N VAL A 157 5.76 27.52 0.18
CA VAL A 157 5.97 28.14 -1.13
C VAL A 157 6.77 29.43 -0.89
N LEU A 158 7.97 29.52 -1.46
CA LEU A 158 8.80 30.72 -1.32
C LEU A 158 8.32 31.79 -2.32
N PRO A 159 8.08 33.04 -1.90
CA PRO A 159 7.57 34.10 -2.77
C PRO A 159 8.59 34.52 -3.85
N ASP A 160 9.87 34.49 -3.54
CA ASP A 160 10.96 34.75 -4.48
C ASP A 160 11.99 33.60 -4.41
N PRO A 161 11.69 32.45 -5.04
CA PRO A 161 12.57 31.29 -4.99
C PRO A 161 13.79 31.54 -5.88
N SER A 162 14.97 31.13 -5.39
CA SER A 162 16.18 31.07 -6.21
C SER A 162 15.96 30.15 -7.42
N ASN A 163 16.80 30.30 -8.45
CA ASN A 163 16.73 29.42 -9.62
C ASN A 163 16.92 27.95 -9.24
N GLU A 164 17.75 27.67 -8.23
CA GLU A 164 17.93 26.32 -7.69
C GLU A 164 16.62 25.78 -7.11
N VAL A 165 15.91 26.55 -6.29
CA VAL A 165 14.61 26.13 -5.72
C VAL A 165 13.57 25.94 -6.82
N LYS A 166 13.54 26.81 -7.83
CA LYS A 166 12.63 26.66 -8.99
C LYS A 166 12.90 25.36 -9.75
N GLU A 167 14.17 25.02 -9.95
CA GLU A 167 14.57 23.78 -10.62
C GLU A 167 14.14 22.56 -9.80
N LYS A 168 14.36 22.58 -8.47
CA LYS A 168 13.93 21.52 -7.55
C LYS A 168 12.42 21.30 -7.61
N VAL A 169 11.62 22.37 -7.47
CA VAL A 169 10.16 22.29 -7.56
C VAL A 169 9.71 21.78 -8.94
N SER A 170 10.37 22.21 -10.02
CA SER A 170 10.05 21.74 -11.38
C SER A 170 10.34 20.25 -11.57
N LYS A 171 11.44 19.75 -11.02
CA LYS A 171 11.76 18.30 -11.02
C LYS A 171 10.70 17.50 -10.28
N ILE A 172 10.30 17.93 -9.09
CA ILE A 172 9.22 17.29 -8.32
C ILE A 172 7.91 17.29 -9.12
N ALA A 173 7.54 18.44 -9.68
CA ALA A 173 6.30 18.62 -10.42
C ALA A 173 6.21 17.72 -11.66
N ALA A 174 7.32 17.47 -12.35
CA ALA A 174 7.37 16.59 -13.51
C ALA A 174 6.94 15.14 -13.21
N HIS A 175 7.07 14.69 -11.96
CA HIS A 175 6.70 13.35 -11.52
C HIS A 175 5.39 13.29 -10.71
N CYS A 176 4.72 14.43 -10.51
CA CYS A 176 3.46 14.49 -9.78
C CYS A 176 2.27 14.53 -10.73
N ALA A 177 1.25 13.71 -10.44
CA ALA A 177 -0.04 13.80 -11.13
C ALA A 177 -0.80 15.08 -10.73
N SER A 178 -0.60 15.55 -9.49
CA SER A 178 -1.13 16.82 -9.02
C SER A 178 -0.29 17.40 -7.89
N ILE A 179 -0.32 18.72 -7.74
CA ILE A 179 0.33 19.45 -6.65
C ILE A 179 -0.73 20.26 -5.89
N ILE A 180 -0.63 20.21 -4.56
CA ILE A 180 -1.42 21.03 -3.64
C ILE A 180 -0.49 22.05 -3.00
N VAL A 181 -0.92 23.31 -2.94
CA VAL A 181 -0.25 24.39 -2.20
C VAL A 181 -1.21 24.98 -1.18
N MET A 182 -0.70 25.45 -0.03
CA MET A 182 -1.52 25.94 1.07
C MET A 182 -1.71 27.47 1.09
N THR A 183 -1.18 28.17 0.10
CA THR A 183 -1.27 29.64 -0.02
C THR A 183 -1.87 30.02 -1.36
N HIS A 184 -2.79 30.99 -1.36
CA HIS A 184 -3.14 31.70 -2.59
C HIS A 184 -1.92 32.52 -3.05
N THR A 185 -1.56 32.36 -4.32
CA THR A 185 -0.62 33.24 -5.03
C THR A 185 -1.14 34.66 -5.10
#